data_AF-A0A6M2DU84-F1
#
_entry.id   AF-A0A6M2DU84-F1
#
_cell.length_a   1.000
_cell.length_b   1.000
_cell.length_c   1.000
_cell.angle_alpha   90.00
_cell.angle_beta   90.00
_cell.angle_gamma   90.00
#
_symmetry.space_group_name_H-M   'P 1'
#
loop_
_entity.id
_entity.type
_entity.pdbx_description
1 polymer ?
#
loop_
_entity_poly.entity_id
_entity_poly.type
_entity_poly.pdbx_seq_one_letter_code
_entity_poly.pdbx_strand_id
1 'polypeptide(L)'
;MSSNEGKSTFESFLFAVSNTLQAPVIWFRETVVVPNQKSYPWYHQKFRRVPTIDTCYTDDPICEYEANQQFKRDKLVDSEILNILRQRFEDCSLYEEPDDKEKCKVVLQQYKDASTDWFIKCNLIVINIIL
;
A
#
# COMPACT_ATOMS: atom_id res chain seq x y z
N MET A 1 -24.71 7.20 12.45
CA MET A 1 -26.10 7.17 12.95
C MET A 1 -26.48 5.71 13.15
N SER A 2 -26.38 5.19 14.38
CA SER A 2 -26.80 3.82 14.75
C SER A 2 -28.02 3.96 15.66
N SER A 3 -29.06 3.20 15.32
CA SER A 3 -30.36 3.10 15.94
C SER A 3 -30.31 2.87 17.46
N ASN A 4 -31.30 3.47 18.12
CA ASN A 4 -31.39 3.64 19.56
C ASN A 4 -32.40 2.65 20.16
N GLU A 5 -32.11 1.35 20.04
CA GLU A 5 -32.94 0.30 20.65
C GLU A 5 -32.04 -0.69 21.42
N GLY A 6 -32.16 -0.70 22.76
CA GLY A 6 -31.69 -1.80 23.62
C GLY A 6 -30.25 -1.76 24.16
N LYS A 7 -29.59 -0.60 24.28
CA LYS A 7 -28.20 -0.54 24.80
C LYS A 7 -28.15 -0.56 26.33
N SER A 8 -27.22 -1.34 26.89
CA SER A 8 -26.93 -1.37 28.33
C SER A 8 -26.48 0.02 28.84
N THR A 9 -26.55 0.26 30.14
CA THR A 9 -26.10 1.54 30.75
C THR A 9 -24.63 1.84 30.43
N PHE A 10 -23.80 0.80 30.32
CA PHE A 10 -22.39 0.89 29.94
C PHE A 10 -22.19 1.35 28.49
N GLU A 11 -22.93 0.77 27.55
CA GLU A 11 -22.88 1.17 26.13
C GLU A 11 -23.32 2.63 25.94
N SER A 12 -24.33 3.06 26.71
CA SER A 12 -24.80 4.45 26.69
C SER A 12 -23.74 5.42 27.21
N PHE A 13 -22.99 5.03 28.24
CA PHE A 13 -21.87 5.80 28.77
C PHE A 13 -20.71 5.90 27.76
N LEU A 14 -20.30 4.78 27.16
CA LEU A 14 -19.24 4.77 26.15
C LEU A 14 -19.59 5.63 24.94
N PHE A 15 -20.85 5.57 24.50
CA PHE A 15 -21.33 6.42 23.41
C PHE A 15 -21.35 7.90 23.78
N ALA A 16 -21.70 8.24 25.04
CA ALA A 16 -21.63 9.62 25.50
C ALA A 16 -20.19 10.16 25.50
N VAL A 17 -19.23 9.36 25.98
CA VAL A 17 -17.80 9.73 26.00
C VAL A 17 -17.23 9.82 24.59
N SER A 18 -17.59 8.89 23.69
CA SER A 18 -17.09 8.95 22.31
C SER A 18 -17.63 10.18 21.58
N ASN A 19 -18.89 10.55 21.78
CA ASN A 19 -19.47 11.74 21.17
C ASN A 19 -18.87 13.03 21.71
N THR A 20 -18.60 13.15 23.01
CA THR A 20 -17.99 14.37 23.57
C THR A 20 -16.57 14.60 23.04
N LEU A 21 -15.85 13.54 22.70
CA LEU A 21 -14.51 13.61 22.11
C LEU A 21 -14.53 13.76 20.58
N GLN A 22 -15.44 13.09 19.88
CA GLN A 22 -15.53 13.14 18.41
C GLN A 22 -16.16 14.43 17.90
N ALA A 23 -17.17 14.97 18.59
CA ALA A 23 -17.86 16.19 18.19
C ALA A 23 -16.93 17.39 17.93
N PRO A 24 -15.95 17.73 18.80
CA PRO A 24 -15.03 18.83 18.53
C PRO A 24 -14.10 18.56 17.33
N VAL A 25 -13.71 17.30 17.09
CA VAL A 25 -12.86 16.92 15.94
C VAL A 25 -13.63 17.07 14.63
N ILE A 26 -14.88 16.61 14.61
CA ILE A 26 -15.78 16.76 13.44
C ILE A 26 -16.03 18.25 13.18
N TRP A 27 -16.36 19.02 14.22
CA TRP A 27 -16.56 20.46 14.12
C TRP A 27 -15.33 21.16 13.55
N PHE A 28 -14.12 20.81 14.00
CA PHE A 28 -12.87 21.39 13.50
C PHE A 28 -12.63 21.04 12.03
N ARG A 29 -12.86 19.77 11.64
CA ARG A 29 -12.73 19.33 10.25
C ARG A 29 -13.66 20.14 9.34
N GLU A 30 -14.93 20.26 9.71
CA GLU A 30 -15.96 20.91 8.88
C GLU A 30 -15.81 22.44 8.86
N THR A 31 -15.49 23.05 10.00
CA THR A 31 -15.46 24.52 10.13
C THR A 31 -14.14 25.13 9.68
N VAL A 32 -13.01 24.43 9.86
CA VAL A 32 -11.67 24.98 9.59
C VAL A 32 -11.00 24.31 8.41
N VAL A 33 -10.94 22.97 8.40
CA VAL A 33 -10.13 22.23 7.41
C VAL A 33 -10.79 22.25 6.03
N VAL A 34 -12.05 21.86 5.94
CA VAL A 34 -12.80 21.75 4.68
C VAL A 34 -12.87 23.07 3.90
N PRO A 35 -13.26 24.22 4.48
CA PRO A 35 -13.31 25.48 3.74
C PRO A 35 -11.92 26.00 3.35
N ASN A 36 -10.87 25.65 4.09
CA ASN A 36 -9.50 26.02 3.77
C ASN A 36 -8.83 25.06 2.77
N GLN A 37 -9.46 23.92 2.45
CA GLN A 37 -8.90 22.92 1.55
C GLN A 37 -9.04 23.37 0.08
N LYS A 38 -7.94 23.89 -0.47
CA LYS A 38 -7.85 24.18 -1.91
C LYS A 38 -7.81 22.86 -2.69
N SER A 39 -8.91 22.50 -3.34
CA SER A 39 -8.93 21.35 -4.24
C SER A 39 -8.32 21.74 -5.59
N TYR A 40 -7.13 21.20 -5.88
CA TYR A 40 -6.51 21.28 -7.20
C TYR A 40 -6.46 19.89 -7.82
N PRO A 41 -6.75 19.75 -9.12
CA PRO A 41 -6.64 18.45 -9.78
C PRO A 41 -5.17 18.03 -9.81
N TRP A 42 -4.89 16.83 -9.29
CA TRP A 42 -3.60 16.17 -9.43
C TRP A 42 -3.81 14.89 -10.24
N TYR A 43 -2.88 14.62 -11.15
CA TYR A 43 -2.96 13.46 -12.05
C TYR A 43 -1.82 12.50 -11.74
N HIS A 44 -2.11 11.21 -11.83
CA HIS A 44 -1.07 10.18 -11.77
C HIS A 44 -0.25 10.22 -13.06
N GLN A 45 1.07 10.31 -12.91
CA GLN A 45 1.99 10.26 -14.04
C GLN A 45 1.93 8.89 -14.71
N LYS A 46 1.75 8.87 -16.04
CA LYS A 46 1.76 7.65 -16.84
C LYS A 46 3.03 7.62 -17.68
N PHE A 47 3.90 6.66 -17.40
CA PHE A 47 5.09 6.41 -18.22
C PHE A 47 4.74 5.45 -19.36
N ARG A 48 5.15 5.78 -20.58
CA ARG A 48 5.10 4.83 -21.70
C ARG A 48 6.17 3.76 -21.51
N ARG A 49 5.92 2.55 -22.02
CA ARG A 49 6.94 1.49 -22.02
C ARG A 49 8.03 1.83 -23.04
N VAL A 50 9.26 1.54 -22.63
CA VAL A 50 10.49 1.62 -23.44
C VAL A 50 10.87 0.19 -23.82
N PRO A 51 11.55 -0.06 -24.96
CA PRO A 51 12.16 -1.37 -25.25
C PRO A 51 13.01 -1.89 -24.08
N THR A 52 13.06 -3.22 -23.92
CA THR A 52 13.91 -3.86 -22.91
C THR A 52 15.37 -3.91 -23.38
N ILE A 53 16.28 -4.12 -22.43
CA ILE A 53 17.71 -4.13 -22.69
C ILE A 53 18.13 -5.16 -23.74
N ASP A 54 17.40 -6.29 -23.86
CA ASP A 54 17.72 -7.38 -24.80
C ASP A 54 17.58 -6.98 -26.27
N THR A 55 16.80 -5.93 -26.54
CA THR A 55 16.57 -5.41 -27.90
C THR A 55 17.55 -4.29 -28.27
N CYS A 56 18.35 -3.84 -27.30
CA CYS A 56 19.25 -2.72 -27.45
C CYS A 56 20.56 -3.15 -28.12
N TYR A 57 21.15 -2.26 -28.92
CA TYR A 57 22.52 -2.45 -29.41
C TYR A 57 23.53 -2.05 -28.33
N THR A 58 24.67 -2.73 -28.30
CA THR A 58 25.72 -2.53 -27.28
C THR A 58 26.47 -1.20 -27.42
N ASP A 59 26.31 -0.50 -28.54
CA ASP A 59 26.95 0.78 -28.85
C ASP A 59 26.01 1.99 -28.66
N ASP A 60 24.74 1.78 -28.28
CA ASP A 60 23.78 2.85 -28.01
C ASP A 60 23.55 3.06 -26.49
N PRO A 61 24.31 3.95 -25.85
CA PRO A 61 24.18 4.20 -24.41
C PRO A 61 22.85 4.89 -24.04
N ILE A 62 22.14 5.50 -24.98
CA ILE A 62 20.88 6.19 -24.72
C ILE A 62 19.78 5.14 -24.51
N CYS A 63 19.73 4.15 -25.40
CA CYS A 63 18.80 3.04 -25.30
C CYS A 63 19.01 2.23 -24.00
N GLU A 64 20.27 1.95 -23.62
CA GLU A 64 20.59 1.29 -22.35
C GLU A 64 20.14 2.12 -21.13
N TYR A 65 20.33 3.44 -21.18
CA TYR A 65 19.91 4.34 -20.12
C TYR A 65 18.40 4.33 -19.93
N GLU A 66 17.61 4.47 -21.01
CA GLU A 66 16.16 4.48 -20.93
C GLU A 66 15.59 3.15 -20.41
N ALA A 67 16.14 2.03 -20.88
CA ALA A 67 15.77 0.69 -20.42
C ALA A 67 16.08 0.49 -18.92
N ASN A 68 17.24 0.95 -18.46
CA ASN A 68 17.62 0.86 -17.05
C ASN A 68 16.73 1.75 -16.16
N GLN A 69 16.39 2.95 -16.61
CA GLN A 69 15.43 3.80 -15.89
C GLN A 69 14.04 3.17 -15.80
N GLN A 70 13.60 2.49 -16.86
CA GLN A 70 12.35 1.74 -16.86
C GLN A 70 12.39 0.61 -15.83
N PHE A 71 13.47 -0.19 -15.80
CA PHE A 71 13.66 -1.27 -14.84
C PHE A 71 13.68 -0.77 -13.38
N LYS A 72 14.39 0.33 -13.10
CA LYS A 72 14.43 0.93 -11.75
C LYS A 72 13.03 1.34 -11.26
N ARG A 73 12.20 1.92 -12.13
CA ARG A 73 10.83 2.28 -11.79
C ARG A 73 9.97 1.05 -11.52
N ASP A 74 10.06 0.04 -12.39
CA ASP A 74 9.29 -1.20 -12.21
C ASP A 74 9.71 -1.94 -10.93
N LYS A 75 11.00 -1.91 -10.56
CA LYS A 75 11.48 -2.44 -9.27
C LYS A 75 10.85 -1.73 -8.07
N LEU A 76 10.75 -0.40 -8.10
CA LEU A 76 10.10 0.37 -7.02
C LEU A 76 8.61 0.02 -6.92
N VAL A 77 7.92 -0.13 -8.06
CA VAL A 77 6.52 -0.56 -8.08
C VAL A 77 6.36 -1.96 -7.47
N ASP A 78 7.21 -2.91 -7.84
CA ASP A 78 7.15 -4.26 -7.30
C ASP A 78 7.45 -4.31 -5.78
N SER A 79 8.34 -3.43 -5.27
CA SER A 79 8.57 -3.27 -3.84
C SER A 79 7.34 -2.77 -3.09
N GLU A 80 6.59 -1.82 -3.66
CA GLU A 80 5.34 -1.35 -3.07
C GLU A 80 4.22 -2.40 -3.13
N ILE A 81 4.21 -3.26 -4.14
CA ILE A 81 3.28 -4.40 -4.20
C ILE A 81 3.52 -5.34 -3.01
N LEU A 82 4.77 -5.63 -2.66
CA LEU A 82 5.09 -6.43 -1.46
C LEU A 82 4.65 -5.76 -0.17
N ASN A 83 4.81 -4.42 -0.07
CA ASN A 83 4.32 -3.67 1.09
C ASN A 83 2.81 -3.80 1.27
N ILE A 84 2.04 -3.70 0.17
CA ILE A 84 0.58 -3.86 0.22
C ILE A 84 0.19 -5.28 0.63
N LEU A 85 0.86 -6.31 0.09
CA LEU A 85 0.60 -7.70 0.47
C LEU A 85 0.91 -7.97 1.94
N ARG A 86 1.98 -7.37 2.47
CA ARG A 86 2.32 -7.43 3.88
C ARG A 86 1.25 -6.78 4.77
N GLN A 87 0.79 -5.58 4.40
CA GLN A 87 -0.28 -4.90 5.14
C GLN A 87 -1.56 -5.73 5.19
N ARG A 88 -1.93 -6.38 4.07
CA ARG A 88 -3.09 -7.27 4.04
C ARG A 88 -2.95 -8.48 4.97
N PHE A 89 -1.75 -9.04 5.08
CA PHE A 89 -1.48 -10.12 6.02
C PHE A 89 -1.58 -9.65 7.48
N GLU A 90 -1.01 -8.48 7.79
CA GLU A 90 -1.07 -7.87 9.12
C GLU A 90 -2.53 -7.56 9.52
N ASP A 91 -3.32 -6.98 8.62
CA ASP A 91 -4.74 -6.71 8.83
C ASP A 91 -5.52 -8.01 9.09
N CYS A 92 -5.30 -9.04 8.27
CA CYS A 92 -5.98 -10.33 8.41
C CYS A 92 -5.65 -11.00 9.75
N SER A 93 -4.38 -10.95 10.19
CA SER A 93 -3.96 -11.48 11.49
C SER A 93 -4.63 -10.74 12.66
N LEU A 94 -4.76 -9.42 12.56
CA LEU A 94 -5.40 -8.59 13.60
C LEU A 94 -6.91 -8.86 13.74
N TYR A 95 -7.63 -9.07 12.64
CA TYR A 95 -9.08 -9.29 12.68
C TYR A 95 -9.50 -10.72 13.04
N GLU A 96 -8.64 -11.71 12.80
CA GLU A 96 -8.99 -13.13 12.93
C GLU A 96 -8.43 -13.81 14.19
N GLU A 97 -7.69 -13.07 15.02
CA GLU A 97 -7.18 -13.56 16.31
C GLU A 97 -8.35 -14.13 17.16
N PRO A 98 -8.23 -15.36 17.73
CA PRO A 98 -7.04 -16.19 17.90
C PRO A 98 -6.77 -17.25 16.80
N ASP A 99 -7.66 -17.43 15.82
CA ASP A 99 -7.57 -18.49 14.79
C ASP A 99 -6.92 -18.02 13.48
N ASP A 100 -6.03 -17.03 13.57
CA ASP A 100 -5.42 -16.33 12.45
C ASP A 100 -4.62 -17.26 11.53
N LYS A 101 -3.97 -18.28 12.10
CA LYS A 101 -3.09 -19.21 11.37
C LYS A 101 -3.80 -19.99 10.26
N GLU A 102 -5.05 -20.38 10.46
CA GLU A 102 -5.78 -21.19 9.48
C GLU A 102 -6.44 -20.31 8.42
N LYS A 103 -7.07 -19.22 8.84
CA LYS A 103 -7.85 -18.34 7.97
C LYS A 103 -6.95 -17.45 7.09
N CYS A 104 -5.84 -16.94 7.64
CA CYS A 104 -4.90 -16.05 6.94
C CYS A 104 -3.90 -16.79 6.03
N LYS A 105 -3.95 -18.12 5.96
CA LYS A 105 -2.97 -18.94 5.22
C LYS A 105 -2.82 -18.55 3.75
N VAL A 106 -3.93 -18.23 3.07
CA VAL A 106 -3.91 -17.86 1.64
C VAL A 106 -3.17 -16.55 1.41
N VAL A 107 -3.42 -15.54 2.25
CA VAL A 107 -2.79 -14.22 2.16
C VAL A 107 -1.29 -14.33 2.45
N LEU A 108 -0.93 -15.12 3.45
CA LEU A 108 0.48 -15.41 3.76
C LEU A 108 1.20 -16.09 2.60
N GLN A 109 0.55 -17.03 1.93
CA GLN A 109 1.15 -17.73 0.79
C GLN A 109 1.36 -16.79 -0.39
N GLN A 110 0.37 -15.95 -0.73
CA GLN A 110 0.51 -14.92 -1.77
C GLN A 110 1.69 -13.98 -1.49
N TYR A 111 1.87 -13.56 -0.24
CA TYR A 111 3.01 -12.74 0.16
C TYR A 111 4.34 -13.47 -0.03
N LYS A 112 4.44 -14.75 0.37
CA LYS A 112 5.66 -15.55 0.23
C LYS A 112 6.03 -15.81 -1.23
N ASP A 113 5.05 -16.15 -2.05
CA ASP A 113 5.24 -16.41 -3.48
C ASP A 113 5.73 -15.13 -4.17
N ALA A 114 5.05 -13.99 -3.94
CA ALA A 114 5.45 -12.69 -4.49
C ALA A 114 6.83 -12.24 -3.99
N SER A 115 7.15 -12.45 -2.71
CA SER A 115 8.46 -12.12 -2.15
C SER A 115 9.58 -12.96 -2.78
N THR A 116 9.30 -14.21 -3.12
CA THR A 116 10.25 -15.12 -3.77
C THR A 116 10.49 -14.67 -5.21
N ASP A 117 9.43 -14.40 -5.96
CA ASP A 117 9.50 -13.91 -7.34
C ASP A 117 10.27 -12.58 -7.43
N TRP A 118 9.99 -11.66 -6.50
CA TRP A 118 10.71 -10.39 -6.42
C TRP A 118 12.20 -10.58 -6.10
N PHE A 119 12.54 -11.49 -5.19
CA PHE A 119 13.93 -11.77 -4.82
C PHE A 119 14.71 -12.34 -6.02
N ILE A 120 14.11 -13.28 -6.75
CA ILE A 120 14.68 -13.88 -7.96
C ILE A 120 14.90 -12.79 -9.03
N LYS A 121 13.89 -11.94 -9.27
CA LYS A 121 13.93 -10.90 -10.31
C LYS A 121 14.89 -9.75 -9.99
N CYS A 122 14.93 -9.27 -8.75
CA CYS A 122 15.52 -7.97 -8.43
C CYS A 122 16.77 -8.00 -7.55
N ASN A 123 16.95 -9.03 -6.70
CA ASN A 123 18.03 -9.04 -5.73
C ASN A 123 19.23 -9.85 -6.23
N LEU A 124 18.98 -11.04 -6.79
CA LEU A 124 20.03 -11.91 -7.29
C LEU A 124 20.84 -11.27 -8.44
N ILE A 125 20.16 -10.48 -9.28
CA ILE A 125 20.77 -9.80 -10.43
C ILE A 125 21.63 -8.60 -10.01
N VAL A 126 21.23 -7.85 -8.98
CA VAL A 126 21.94 -6.62 -8.57
C VAL A 126 23.21 -6.94 -7.77
N ILE A 127 23.22 -8.03 -7.00
CA ILE A 127 24.42 -8.48 -6.28
C ILE A 127 25.54 -8.85 -7.27
N ASN A 128 25.22 -9.51 -8.39
CA ASN A 128 26.19 -9.90 -9.43
C ASN A 128 26.73 -8.74 -10.28
N ILE A 129 26.17 -7.54 -10.18
CA ILE A 129 26.68 -6.34 -10.87
C ILE A 129 27.64 -5.53 -9.97
N ILE A 130 27.60 -5.74 -8.64
CA ILE A 130 28.39 -4.99 -7.65
C ILE A 130 29.63 -5.79 -7.16
N LEU A 131 29.65 -7.11 -7.36
CA LEU A 131 30.78 -8.03 -7.09
C LEU A 131 31.49 -8.41 -8.38
#